data_AF-A0A3D1P646-F1
#
_entry.id   AF-A0A3D1P646-F1
#
_cell.length_a   1.000
_cell.length_b   1.000
_cell.length_c   1.000
_cell.angle_alpha   90.00
_cell.angle_beta   90.00
_cell.angle_gamma   90.00
#
_symmetry.space_group_name_H-M   'P 1'
#
loop_
_entity.id
_entity.type
_entity.pdbx_description
1 polymer ?
#
loop_
_entity_poly.entity_id
_entity_poly.type
_entity_poly.pdbx_seq_one_letter_code
_entity_poly.pdbx_strand_id
1 'polypeptide(L)'
;MRFTKSTESYYDYKDLDEDEKITILFKSACFCQEYELGKETTPNSQLLTLLQLIVETTDELTWNRWQIYKQGLEILLKEWDSLCNIELNQEYKKLSLQRKKDLLSQIALKTFERNEYFFKQQQLEQYICDYIRNLPDITDLETLQRNSSAILKSIQAQHGLLVELAKGVYSFCDLRFHEYFAAREIINSPDPQTLEKALQNLVSHVHDTRWREVFLLVVGLLQNSDYLLTLIKHQTNAVVARDEELQAFLAWNNKKSRTGTCYKPAAFRAMTVALVLDIDADFALNLDDRLAYDLGSSPALFYNYTDLQNYQFSKQQKQALKRYYDANKLLWNCLHQAHYVSRTLREELEKTLLVHATDEISEDLSTV
;
A
#
# COMPACT_ATOMS: atom_id res chain seq x y z
N MET A 1 48.25 -11.86 -19.74
CA MET A 1 47.92 -11.41 -21.10
C MET A 1 46.86 -10.33 -20.96
N ARG A 2 47.11 -9.13 -21.50
CA ARG A 2 46.26 -7.94 -21.33
C ARG A 2 44.89 -8.18 -21.98
N PHE A 3 43.80 -8.01 -21.22
CA PHE A 3 42.50 -7.75 -21.81
C PHE A 3 42.40 -6.24 -22.07
N THR A 4 42.27 -5.91 -23.34
CA THR A 4 42.04 -4.57 -23.86
C THR A 4 40.67 -4.06 -23.42
N LYS A 5 40.66 -2.86 -22.84
CA LYS A 5 39.48 -2.02 -22.62
C LYS A 5 38.68 -1.90 -23.93
N SER A 6 37.49 -2.47 -23.98
CA SER A 6 36.41 -1.89 -24.78
C SER A 6 35.89 -0.71 -23.98
N THR A 7 35.99 0.46 -24.59
CA THR A 7 35.51 1.74 -24.09
C THR A 7 33.98 1.74 -24.06
N GLU A 8 33.38 1.39 -22.93
CA GLU A 8 32.08 1.93 -22.54
C GLU A 8 32.34 3.27 -21.88
N SER A 9 31.73 4.33 -22.42
CA SER A 9 31.78 5.66 -21.84
C SER A 9 31.23 5.59 -20.42
N TYR A 10 32.08 5.91 -19.46
CA TYR A 10 31.68 6.20 -18.09
C TYR A 10 30.84 7.48 -18.16
N TYR A 11 29.53 7.34 -18.37
CA TYR A 11 28.61 8.44 -18.21
C TYR A 11 28.73 8.92 -16.77
N ASP A 12 29.02 10.20 -16.58
CA ASP A 12 29.09 10.79 -15.26
C ASP A 12 27.69 10.74 -14.65
N TYR A 13 27.48 9.79 -13.73
CA TYR A 13 26.18 9.54 -13.08
C TYR A 13 25.61 10.80 -12.42
N LYS A 14 26.41 11.85 -12.23
CA LYS A 14 25.97 13.12 -11.63
C LYS A 14 25.11 13.98 -12.55
N ASP A 15 25.26 13.85 -13.87
CA ASP A 15 24.59 14.73 -14.84
C ASP A 15 23.30 14.15 -15.44
N LEU A 16 22.95 12.91 -15.09
CA LEU A 16 21.71 12.26 -15.49
C LEU A 16 20.56 12.70 -14.60
N ASP A 17 19.38 12.88 -15.20
CA ASP A 17 18.17 13.09 -14.41
C ASP A 17 17.78 11.80 -13.64
N GLU A 18 16.91 11.95 -12.64
CA GLU A 18 16.53 10.84 -11.77
C GLU A 18 15.82 9.69 -12.53
N ASP A 19 15.03 10.01 -13.56
CA ASP A 19 14.36 9.01 -14.40
C ASP A 19 15.36 8.24 -15.27
N GLU A 20 16.40 8.90 -15.77
CA GLU A 20 17.51 8.28 -16.52
C GLU A 20 18.35 7.36 -15.63
N LYS A 21 18.63 7.77 -14.39
CA LYS A 21 19.34 6.93 -13.40
C LYS A 21 18.56 5.66 -13.08
N ILE A 22 17.27 5.78 -12.79
CA ILE A 22 16.39 4.64 -12.53
C ILE A 22 16.35 3.73 -13.77
N THR A 23 16.23 4.30 -14.96
CA THR A 23 16.23 3.55 -16.22
C THR A 23 17.51 2.75 -16.43
N ILE A 24 18.69 3.33 -16.16
CA ILE A 24 19.98 2.63 -16.30
C ILE A 24 20.13 1.53 -15.26
N LEU A 25 19.72 1.76 -14.01
CA LEU A 25 19.76 0.76 -12.95
C LEU A 25 18.83 -0.44 -13.26
N PHE A 26 17.62 -0.16 -13.76
CA PHE A 26 16.72 -1.20 -14.26
C PHE A 26 17.29 -1.96 -15.47
N LYS A 27 17.91 -1.27 -16.43
CA LYS A 27 18.54 -1.90 -17.61
C LYS A 27 19.68 -2.84 -17.22
N SER A 28 20.55 -2.43 -16.30
CA SER A 28 21.65 -3.26 -15.79
C SER A 28 21.14 -4.51 -15.06
N ALA A 29 20.03 -4.40 -14.34
CA ALA A 29 19.42 -5.52 -13.64
C ALA A 29 18.67 -6.50 -14.58
N CYS A 30 17.97 -6.00 -15.61
CA CYS A 30 17.39 -6.83 -16.66
C CYS A 30 18.46 -7.59 -17.46
N PHE A 31 19.63 -6.97 -17.71
CA PHE A 31 20.76 -7.64 -18.40
C PHE A 31 21.33 -8.83 -17.60
N CYS A 32 21.32 -8.77 -16.26
CA CYS A 32 21.69 -9.91 -15.41
C CYS A 32 20.73 -11.09 -15.56
N GLN A 33 19.45 -10.82 -15.87
CA GLN A 33 18.41 -11.83 -16.10
C GLN A 33 18.66 -12.65 -17.38
N GLU A 34 19.21 -12.04 -18.43
CA GLU A 34 19.55 -12.73 -19.69
C GLU A 34 20.72 -13.71 -19.54
N TYR A 35 21.66 -13.45 -18.63
CA TYR A 35 22.83 -14.33 -18.40
C TYR A 35 22.56 -15.49 -17.42
N GLU A 36 21.53 -15.41 -16.58
CA GLU A 36 21.19 -16.43 -15.58
C GLU A 36 20.09 -17.42 -16.00
N LEU A 37 19.54 -17.31 -17.22
CA LEU A 37 18.58 -18.29 -17.80
C LEU A 37 19.10 -19.75 -17.86
N GLY A 38 20.33 -20.01 -17.43
CA GLY A 38 20.94 -21.33 -17.30
C GLY A 38 21.30 -21.79 -15.87
N LYS A 39 21.01 -21.02 -14.81
CA LYS A 39 21.26 -21.45 -13.41
C LYS A 39 20.11 -21.08 -12.50
N GLU A 40 19.71 -22.03 -11.65
CA GLU A 40 18.67 -21.89 -10.63
C GLU A 40 19.05 -20.81 -9.59
N THR A 41 18.77 -19.55 -9.88
CA THR A 41 18.74 -18.47 -8.89
C THR A 41 17.30 -18.01 -8.74
N THR A 42 16.83 -18.00 -7.49
CA THR A 42 15.43 -17.70 -7.16
C THR A 42 15.05 -16.25 -7.54
N PRO A 43 13.98 -16.03 -8.34
CA PRO A 43 13.53 -14.70 -8.78
C PRO A 43 13.29 -13.70 -7.64
N ASN A 44 12.93 -14.20 -6.46
CA ASN A 44 12.63 -13.42 -5.26
C ASN A 44 13.82 -12.57 -4.75
N SER A 45 15.05 -12.88 -5.15
CA SER A 45 16.24 -12.12 -4.73
C SER A 45 16.42 -10.82 -5.51
N GLN A 46 16.05 -10.76 -6.80
CA GLN A 46 16.58 -9.74 -7.71
C GLN A 46 15.74 -8.46 -7.78
N LEU A 47 14.40 -8.55 -7.76
CA LEU A 47 13.52 -7.37 -7.68
C LEU A 47 13.62 -6.64 -6.34
N LEU A 48 13.90 -7.38 -5.27
CA LEU A 48 14.13 -6.84 -3.93
C LEU A 48 15.47 -6.10 -3.87
N THR A 49 16.53 -6.67 -4.48
CA THR A 49 17.80 -5.97 -4.70
C THR A 49 17.62 -4.74 -5.59
N LEU A 50 16.74 -4.78 -6.59
CA LEU A 50 16.50 -3.64 -7.50
C LEU A 50 15.80 -2.47 -6.80
N LEU A 51 14.73 -2.75 -6.05
CA LEU A 51 14.05 -1.75 -5.22
C LEU A 51 14.98 -1.20 -4.11
N GLN A 52 15.81 -2.07 -3.52
CA GLN A 52 16.79 -1.66 -2.52
C GLN A 52 17.93 -0.83 -3.13
N LEU A 53 18.41 -1.18 -4.31
CA LEU A 53 19.43 -0.43 -5.05
C LEU A 53 18.89 0.95 -5.46
N ILE A 54 17.63 1.06 -5.89
CA ILE A 54 16.98 2.36 -6.17
C ILE A 54 16.95 3.19 -4.89
N VAL A 55 16.52 2.61 -3.77
CA VAL A 55 16.51 3.29 -2.46
C VAL A 55 17.91 3.70 -1.99
N GLU A 56 18.96 2.92 -2.28
CA GLU A 56 20.35 3.17 -1.89
C GLU A 56 21.09 4.14 -2.83
N THR A 57 20.63 4.33 -4.08
CA THR A 57 21.29 5.17 -5.10
C THR A 57 20.71 6.57 -5.24
N THR A 58 19.48 6.78 -4.78
CA THR A 58 18.91 8.12 -4.59
C THR A 58 19.26 8.59 -3.18
N ASP A 59 20.38 9.31 -3.05
CA ASP A 59 20.85 9.94 -1.79
C ASP A 59 19.86 10.99 -1.24
N GLU A 60 18.81 11.32 -1.99
CA GLU A 60 17.73 12.22 -1.61
C GLU A 60 16.39 11.58 -1.95
N LEU A 61 15.63 11.03 -0.99
CA LEU A 61 14.24 10.62 -1.28
C LEU A 61 13.24 11.37 -0.39
N THR A 62 12.73 12.46 -0.95
CA THR A 62 11.40 13.03 -0.65
C THR A 62 10.26 12.22 -1.28
N TRP A 63 10.56 11.09 -1.94
CA TRP A 63 9.59 10.25 -2.64
C TRP A 63 8.85 9.32 -1.69
N ASN A 64 7.53 9.24 -1.85
CA ASN A 64 6.70 8.28 -1.14
C ASN A 64 6.82 6.89 -1.78
N ARG A 65 6.74 5.82 -0.96
CA ARG A 65 6.95 4.42 -1.39
C ARG A 65 6.14 4.02 -2.63
N TRP A 66 4.92 4.53 -2.77
CA TRP A 66 4.05 4.25 -3.91
C TRP A 66 4.61 4.78 -5.24
N GLN A 67 5.38 5.87 -5.23
CA GLN A 67 5.98 6.45 -6.44
C GLN A 67 7.07 5.55 -6.98
N ILE A 68 7.93 5.02 -6.10
CA ILE A 68 8.97 4.06 -6.44
C ILE A 68 8.36 2.82 -7.08
N TYR A 69 7.29 2.27 -6.49
CA TYR A 69 6.60 1.11 -7.07
C TYR A 69 5.98 1.44 -8.43
N LYS A 70 5.31 2.59 -8.56
CA LYS A 70 4.67 3.02 -9.82
C LYS A 70 5.71 3.18 -10.94
N GLN A 71 6.75 3.97 -10.71
CA GLN A 71 7.79 4.26 -11.70
C GLN A 71 8.59 3.01 -12.03
N GLY A 72 9.01 2.24 -11.02
CA GLY A 72 9.79 1.02 -11.24
C GLY A 72 9.02 -0.03 -12.06
N LEU A 73 7.73 -0.20 -11.80
CA LEU A 73 6.88 -1.09 -12.60
C LEU A 73 6.64 -0.56 -14.01
N GLU A 74 6.49 0.75 -14.17
CA GLU A 74 6.34 1.38 -15.49
C GLU A 74 7.54 1.16 -16.38
N ILE A 75 8.74 1.31 -15.82
CA ILE A 75 10.00 1.08 -16.52
C ILE A 75 10.15 -0.41 -16.83
N LEU A 76 9.93 -1.29 -15.85
CA LEU A 76 10.04 -2.75 -16.05
C LEU A 76 9.14 -3.24 -17.18
N LEU A 77 7.88 -2.82 -17.21
CA LEU A 77 6.96 -3.25 -18.25
C LEU A 77 7.27 -2.63 -19.63
N LYS A 78 7.79 -1.40 -19.69
CA LYS A 78 8.10 -0.69 -20.95
C LYS A 78 9.41 -1.13 -21.59
N GLU A 79 10.47 -1.25 -20.79
CA GLU A 79 11.79 -1.69 -21.26
C GLU A 79 11.77 -3.15 -21.71
N TRP A 80 11.00 -4.00 -21.01
CA TRP A 80 10.84 -5.39 -21.41
C TRP A 80 10.19 -5.54 -22.79
N ASP A 81 9.14 -4.75 -23.07
CA ASP A 81 8.49 -4.72 -24.39
C ASP A 81 9.45 -4.29 -25.52
N SER A 82 10.50 -3.53 -25.17
CA SER A 82 11.51 -3.04 -26.11
C SER A 82 12.66 -4.03 -26.35
N LEU A 83 13.00 -4.85 -25.34
CA LEU A 83 14.14 -5.77 -25.37
C LEU A 83 13.77 -7.18 -25.86
N CYS A 84 12.56 -7.67 -25.55
CA CYS A 84 12.22 -9.06 -25.77
C CYS A 84 11.68 -9.36 -27.18
N ASN A 85 12.60 -9.69 -28.10
CA ASN A 85 12.30 -10.25 -29.42
C ASN A 85 11.98 -11.77 -29.41
N ILE A 86 11.80 -12.38 -28.24
CA ILE A 86 11.58 -13.82 -28.08
C ILE A 86 10.22 -14.23 -28.69
N GLU A 87 10.21 -15.27 -29.52
CA GLU A 87 9.10 -15.77 -30.35
C GLU A 87 7.92 -16.39 -29.56
N LEU A 88 7.90 -16.29 -28.22
CA LEU A 88 6.87 -16.89 -27.37
C LEU A 88 5.58 -16.04 -27.38
N ASN A 89 4.65 -16.46 -28.24
CA ASN A 89 3.26 -16.00 -28.40
C ASN A 89 3.09 -14.49 -28.66
N GLN A 90 2.82 -14.16 -29.92
CA GLN A 90 2.60 -12.79 -30.38
C GLN A 90 1.37 -12.12 -29.75
N GLU A 91 0.43 -12.86 -29.18
CA GLU A 91 -0.86 -12.31 -28.74
C GLU A 91 -0.78 -11.51 -27.44
N TYR A 92 0.00 -11.95 -26.45
CA TYR A 92 0.23 -11.14 -25.25
C TYR A 92 1.05 -9.88 -25.59
N LYS A 93 1.95 -9.96 -26.57
CA LYS A 93 2.66 -8.78 -27.12
C LYS A 93 1.72 -7.78 -27.81
N LYS A 94 0.58 -8.23 -28.34
CA LYS A 94 -0.44 -7.32 -28.94
C LYS A 94 -1.19 -6.52 -27.89
N LEU A 95 -1.22 -6.95 -26.62
CA LEU A 95 -1.84 -6.16 -25.57
C LEU A 95 -1.01 -4.90 -25.32
N SER A 96 -1.68 -3.74 -25.28
CA SER A 96 -1.03 -2.51 -24.86
C SER A 96 -0.52 -2.62 -23.43
N LEU A 97 0.50 -1.83 -23.09
CA LEU A 97 1.03 -1.73 -21.73
C LEU A 97 -0.08 -1.53 -20.68
N GLN A 98 -1.06 -0.68 -20.99
CA GLN A 98 -2.20 -0.43 -20.12
C GLN A 98 -3.04 -1.70 -19.91
N ARG A 99 -3.36 -2.45 -20.97
CA ARG A 99 -4.13 -3.71 -20.86
C ARG A 99 -3.39 -4.77 -20.03
N LYS A 100 -2.07 -4.85 -20.16
CA LYS A 100 -1.24 -5.74 -19.33
C LYS A 100 -1.33 -5.36 -17.85
N LYS A 101 -1.19 -4.08 -17.53
CA LYS A 101 -1.35 -3.58 -16.15
C LYS A 101 -2.75 -3.86 -15.61
N ASP A 102 -3.79 -3.63 -16.41
CA ASP A 102 -5.19 -3.84 -16.01
C ASP A 102 -5.49 -5.32 -15.76
N LEU A 103 -4.98 -6.23 -16.60
CA LEU A 103 -5.08 -7.67 -16.37
C LEU A 103 -4.44 -8.09 -15.03
N LEU A 104 -3.22 -7.64 -14.76
CA LEU A 104 -2.51 -7.95 -13.51
C LEU A 104 -3.22 -7.34 -12.29
N SER A 105 -3.79 -6.13 -12.45
CA SER A 105 -4.56 -5.43 -11.41
C SER A 105 -5.83 -6.19 -11.04
N GLN A 106 -6.59 -6.66 -12.03
CA GLN A 106 -7.78 -7.48 -11.79
C GLN A 106 -7.47 -8.81 -11.11
N ILE A 107 -6.39 -9.49 -11.53
CA ILE A 107 -5.95 -10.73 -10.88
C ILE A 107 -5.56 -10.45 -9.42
N ALA A 108 -4.78 -9.39 -9.20
CA ALA A 108 -4.31 -9.00 -7.87
C ALA A 108 -5.48 -8.74 -6.92
N LEU A 109 -6.43 -7.86 -7.28
CA LEU A 109 -7.55 -7.54 -6.40
C LEU A 109 -8.40 -8.77 -6.08
N LYS A 110 -8.81 -9.54 -7.10
CA LYS A 110 -9.66 -10.74 -6.92
C LYS A 110 -9.03 -11.78 -5.99
N THR A 111 -7.72 -11.99 -6.10
CA THR A 111 -7.00 -12.97 -5.27
C THR A 111 -6.72 -12.42 -3.87
N PHE A 112 -6.42 -11.12 -3.75
CA PHE A 112 -6.14 -10.47 -2.47
C PHE A 112 -7.37 -10.43 -1.56
N GLU A 113 -8.55 -10.12 -2.13
CA GLU A 113 -9.85 -10.15 -1.44
C GLU A 113 -10.16 -11.53 -0.86
N ARG A 114 -9.79 -12.59 -1.57
CA ARG A 114 -9.98 -13.98 -1.15
C ARG A 114 -8.90 -14.50 -0.20
N ASN A 115 -7.92 -13.67 0.15
CA ASN A 115 -6.74 -14.07 0.92
C ASN A 115 -5.95 -15.21 0.24
N GLU A 116 -5.89 -15.19 -1.10
CA GLU A 116 -5.19 -16.18 -1.93
C GLU A 116 -3.86 -15.61 -2.42
N TYR A 117 -2.76 -15.92 -1.72
CA TYR A 117 -1.40 -15.58 -2.18
C TYR A 117 -0.84 -16.61 -3.17
N PHE A 118 -1.41 -17.81 -3.16
CA PHE A 118 -1.07 -18.90 -4.07
C PHE A 118 -2.34 -19.32 -4.79
N PHE A 119 -2.29 -19.33 -6.12
CA PHE A 119 -3.44 -19.61 -6.98
C PHE A 119 -3.14 -20.76 -7.92
N LYS A 120 -4.17 -21.57 -8.19
CA LYS A 120 -4.06 -22.70 -9.12
C LYS A 120 -4.04 -22.18 -10.55
N GLN A 121 -3.26 -22.83 -11.42
CA GLN A 121 -3.16 -22.48 -12.83
C GLN A 121 -4.53 -22.31 -13.52
N GLN A 122 -5.45 -23.26 -13.31
CA GLN A 122 -6.79 -23.22 -13.90
C GLN A 122 -7.59 -21.96 -13.50
N GLN A 123 -7.46 -21.53 -12.25
CA GLN A 123 -8.14 -20.33 -11.74
C GLN A 123 -7.55 -19.07 -12.38
N LEU A 124 -6.23 -19.01 -12.51
CA LEU A 124 -5.53 -17.91 -13.15
C LEU A 124 -5.84 -17.82 -14.65
N GLU A 125 -5.84 -18.95 -15.36
CA GLU A 125 -6.25 -19.06 -16.76
C GLU A 125 -7.70 -18.58 -16.94
N GLN A 126 -8.60 -18.89 -16.00
CA GLN A 126 -9.97 -18.39 -16.02
C GLN A 126 -10.02 -16.87 -15.85
N TYR A 127 -9.25 -16.29 -14.92
CA TYR A 127 -9.19 -14.83 -14.78
C TYR A 127 -8.65 -14.13 -16.04
N ILE A 128 -7.62 -14.71 -16.66
CA ILE A 128 -7.07 -14.23 -17.93
C ILE A 128 -8.11 -14.33 -19.04
N CYS A 129 -8.80 -15.48 -19.15
CA CYS A 129 -9.88 -15.65 -20.11
C CYS A 129 -10.98 -14.60 -19.94
N ASP A 130 -11.45 -14.40 -18.72
CA ASP A 130 -12.55 -13.48 -18.42
C ASP A 130 -12.17 -12.04 -18.70
N TYR A 131 -10.94 -11.63 -18.39
CA TYR A 131 -10.44 -10.31 -18.75
C TYR A 131 -10.48 -10.09 -20.27
N ILE A 132 -9.89 -11.03 -21.02
CA ILE A 132 -9.71 -10.86 -22.46
C ILE A 132 -11.05 -10.91 -23.21
N ARG A 133 -12.00 -11.76 -22.77
CA ARG A 133 -13.36 -11.82 -23.35
C ARG A 133 -14.13 -10.51 -23.25
N ASN A 134 -13.81 -9.66 -22.26
CA ASN A 134 -14.47 -8.38 -22.05
C ASN A 134 -13.76 -7.22 -22.76
N LEU A 135 -12.69 -7.48 -23.53
CA LEU A 135 -12.03 -6.46 -24.35
C LEU A 135 -12.84 -6.19 -25.63
N PRO A 136 -13.07 -4.92 -26.00
CA PRO A 136 -13.97 -4.54 -27.10
C PRO A 136 -13.49 -4.99 -28.50
N ASP A 137 -12.19 -5.27 -28.66
CA ASP A 137 -11.56 -5.50 -29.97
C ASP A 137 -11.32 -6.98 -30.30
N ILE A 138 -11.89 -7.92 -29.55
CA ILE A 138 -11.56 -9.35 -29.70
C ILE A 138 -12.77 -10.14 -30.17
N THR A 139 -12.69 -10.59 -31.43
CA THR A 139 -13.81 -11.17 -32.18
C THR A 139 -13.85 -12.70 -32.21
N ASP A 140 -12.80 -13.39 -31.72
CA ASP A 140 -12.67 -14.84 -31.86
C ASP A 140 -12.49 -15.55 -30.51
N LEU A 141 -13.55 -16.21 -30.03
CA LEU A 141 -13.61 -16.86 -28.71
C LEU A 141 -12.90 -18.24 -28.65
N GLU A 142 -12.74 -18.94 -29.78
CA GLU A 142 -12.15 -20.29 -29.81
C GLU A 142 -10.62 -20.26 -29.74
N THR A 143 -9.98 -19.24 -30.33
CA THR A 143 -8.55 -18.94 -30.12
C THR A 143 -8.27 -18.59 -28.66
N LEU A 144 -9.13 -17.78 -28.03
CA LEU A 144 -8.94 -17.31 -26.65
C LEU A 144 -8.85 -18.40 -25.58
N GLN A 145 -9.61 -19.49 -25.72
CA GLN A 145 -9.54 -20.62 -24.79
C GLN A 145 -8.20 -21.38 -24.91
N ARG A 146 -7.64 -21.48 -26.13
CA ARG A 146 -6.27 -21.98 -26.34
C ARG A 146 -5.20 -21.01 -25.82
N ASN A 147 -5.53 -19.72 -25.76
CA ASN A 147 -4.55 -18.66 -25.51
C ASN A 147 -4.34 -18.34 -24.04
N SER A 148 -5.27 -18.60 -23.12
CA SER A 148 -5.06 -18.26 -21.69
C SER A 148 -3.85 -18.94 -21.05
N SER A 149 -3.63 -20.22 -21.33
CA SER A 149 -2.43 -20.95 -20.90
C SER A 149 -1.17 -20.41 -21.57
N ALA A 150 -1.27 -20.04 -22.85
CA ALA A 150 -0.19 -19.47 -23.65
C ALA A 150 0.20 -18.06 -23.14
N ILE A 151 -0.79 -17.25 -22.77
CA ILE A 151 -0.67 -15.90 -22.21
C ILE A 151 -0.13 -15.99 -20.78
N LEU A 152 -0.58 -16.94 -19.98
CA LEU A 152 -0.01 -17.17 -18.66
C LEU A 152 1.49 -17.49 -18.76
N LYS A 153 1.88 -18.37 -19.69
CA LYS A 153 3.30 -18.63 -19.97
C LYS A 153 4.04 -17.39 -20.46
N SER A 154 3.41 -16.55 -21.28
CA SER A 154 4.00 -15.27 -21.70
C SER A 154 4.17 -14.29 -20.54
N ILE A 155 3.20 -14.19 -19.63
CA ILE A 155 3.28 -13.37 -18.43
C ILE A 155 4.45 -13.82 -17.55
N GLN A 156 4.60 -15.13 -17.33
CA GLN A 156 5.74 -15.70 -16.58
C GLN A 156 7.08 -15.35 -17.24
N ALA A 157 7.18 -15.61 -18.54
CA ALA A 157 8.42 -15.45 -19.29
C ALA A 157 8.82 -13.99 -19.51
N GLN A 158 7.89 -13.04 -19.41
CA GLN A 158 8.16 -11.64 -19.69
C GLN A 158 8.71 -10.90 -18.47
N HIS A 159 7.89 -10.62 -17.47
CA HIS A 159 8.29 -9.69 -16.42
C HIS A 159 8.63 -10.36 -15.09
N GLY A 160 8.44 -11.69 -14.98
CA GLY A 160 8.64 -12.41 -13.72
C GLY A 160 7.74 -11.95 -12.57
N LEU A 161 6.70 -11.14 -12.86
CA LEU A 161 5.77 -10.63 -11.82
C LEU A 161 4.83 -11.73 -11.33
N LEU A 162 4.51 -12.70 -12.17
CA LEU A 162 3.80 -13.93 -11.80
C LEU A 162 4.74 -15.12 -12.01
N VAL A 163 4.92 -15.91 -10.95
CA VAL A 163 5.87 -17.03 -10.92
C VAL A 163 5.15 -18.33 -10.57
N GLU A 164 5.62 -19.44 -11.14
CA GLU A 164 5.17 -20.78 -10.76
C GLU A 164 6.12 -21.31 -9.68
N LEU A 165 5.60 -21.51 -8.48
CA LEU A 165 6.39 -21.93 -7.31
C LEU A 165 6.45 -23.45 -7.17
N ALA A 166 5.39 -24.11 -7.61
CA ALA A 166 5.29 -25.55 -7.73
C ALA A 166 4.42 -25.86 -8.93
N LYS A 167 4.49 -27.09 -9.46
CA LYS A 167 3.74 -27.48 -10.66
C LYS A 167 2.25 -27.10 -10.56
N GLY A 168 1.80 -26.17 -11.40
CA GLY A 168 0.43 -25.67 -11.46
C GLY A 168 0.01 -24.73 -10.32
N VAL A 169 0.95 -24.23 -9.52
CA VAL A 169 0.72 -23.30 -8.40
C VAL A 169 1.53 -22.03 -8.62
N TYR A 170 0.82 -20.90 -8.64
CA TYR A 170 1.36 -19.61 -9.02
C TYR A 170 1.22 -18.60 -7.87
N SER A 171 2.06 -17.57 -7.88
CA SER A 171 1.95 -16.39 -7.02
C SER A 171 2.45 -15.14 -7.74
N PHE A 172 2.17 -13.96 -7.19
CA PHE A 172 3.02 -12.81 -7.47
C PHE A 172 4.43 -13.09 -6.94
N CYS A 173 5.46 -12.58 -7.61
CA CYS A 173 6.85 -12.78 -7.17
C CYS A 173 7.16 -12.12 -5.82
N ASP A 174 6.41 -11.08 -5.47
CA ASP A 174 6.51 -10.39 -4.20
C ASP A 174 5.13 -9.87 -3.77
N LEU A 175 4.88 -9.85 -2.46
CA LEU A 175 3.65 -9.33 -1.87
C LEU A 175 3.40 -7.86 -2.25
N ARG A 176 4.45 -7.05 -2.36
CA ARG A 176 4.34 -5.62 -2.70
C ARG A 176 3.74 -5.42 -4.09
N PHE A 177 4.03 -6.31 -5.04
CA PHE A 177 3.41 -6.26 -6.36
C PHE A 177 1.94 -6.64 -6.29
N HIS A 178 1.61 -7.65 -5.49
CA HIS A 178 0.22 -8.04 -5.25
C HIS A 178 -0.58 -6.87 -4.65
N GLU A 179 -0.04 -6.21 -3.63
CA GLU A 179 -0.65 -5.06 -2.97
C GLU A 179 -0.77 -3.84 -3.90
N TYR A 180 0.28 -3.54 -4.67
CA TYR A 180 0.27 -2.44 -5.64
C TYR A 180 -0.76 -2.64 -6.75
N PHE A 181 -0.80 -3.82 -7.37
CA PHE A 181 -1.76 -4.10 -8.43
C PHE A 181 -3.20 -4.14 -7.88
N ALA A 182 -3.40 -4.60 -6.64
CA ALA A 182 -4.70 -4.51 -5.97
C ALA A 182 -5.11 -3.05 -5.74
N ALA A 183 -4.22 -2.21 -5.22
CA ALA A 183 -4.46 -0.77 -5.04
C ALA A 183 -4.76 -0.06 -6.37
N ARG A 184 -4.02 -0.41 -7.43
CA ARG A 184 -4.25 0.11 -8.79
C ARG A 184 -5.62 -0.27 -9.31
N GLU A 185 -6.08 -1.50 -9.10
CA GLU A 185 -7.42 -1.92 -9.56
C GLU A 185 -8.53 -1.12 -8.87
N ILE A 186 -8.41 -0.87 -7.55
CA ILE A 186 -9.40 -0.11 -6.77
C ILE A 186 -9.60 1.29 -7.35
N ILE A 187 -8.51 1.99 -7.71
CA ILE A 187 -8.58 3.34 -8.27
C ILE A 187 -8.89 3.37 -9.77
N ASN A 188 -8.74 2.25 -10.49
CA ASN A 188 -8.95 2.14 -11.93
C ASN A 188 -10.44 1.97 -12.27
N SER A 189 -11.29 2.74 -11.59
CA SER A 189 -12.73 2.73 -11.79
C SER A 189 -13.13 3.66 -12.95
N PRO A 190 -14.02 3.23 -13.85
CA PRO A 190 -14.37 4.00 -15.05
C PRO A 190 -15.21 5.24 -14.76
N ASP A 191 -15.90 5.28 -13.61
CA ASP A 191 -16.77 6.36 -13.20
C ASP A 191 -16.73 6.58 -11.67
N PRO A 192 -17.15 7.77 -11.18
CA PRO A 192 -17.11 8.11 -9.76
C PRO A 192 -17.94 7.21 -8.85
N GLN A 193 -19.09 6.67 -9.30
CA GLN A 193 -19.94 5.82 -8.46
C GLN A 193 -19.31 4.44 -8.26
N THR A 194 -18.66 3.91 -9.28
CA THR A 194 -17.90 2.66 -9.18
C THR A 194 -16.70 2.83 -8.24
N LEU A 195 -15.99 3.96 -8.34
CA LEU A 195 -14.89 4.29 -7.42
C LEU A 195 -15.40 4.38 -5.98
N GLU A 196 -16.52 5.07 -5.76
CA GLU A 196 -17.13 5.21 -4.44
C GLU A 196 -17.39 3.85 -3.79
N LYS A 197 -18.00 2.92 -4.52
CA LYS A 197 -18.27 1.55 -4.04
C LYS A 197 -16.97 0.79 -3.76
N ALA A 198 -15.96 0.93 -4.61
CA ALA A 198 -14.65 0.29 -4.40
C ALA A 198 -13.98 0.80 -3.11
N LEU A 199 -14.06 2.11 -2.84
CA LEU A 199 -13.53 2.72 -1.62
C LEU A 199 -14.34 2.31 -0.37
N GLN A 200 -15.66 2.19 -0.47
CA GLN A 200 -16.50 1.65 0.60
C GLN A 200 -16.14 0.20 0.92
N ASN A 201 -15.94 -0.63 -0.10
CA ASN A 201 -15.48 -2.00 0.06
C ASN A 201 -14.09 -2.05 0.73
N LEU A 202 -13.14 -1.22 0.28
CA LEU A 202 -11.81 -1.13 0.88
C LEU A 202 -11.90 -0.80 2.38
N VAL A 203 -12.73 0.16 2.77
CA VAL A 203 -12.85 0.60 4.18
C VAL A 203 -13.43 -0.50 5.09
N SER A 204 -14.17 -1.46 4.55
CA SER A 204 -14.59 -2.65 5.31
C SER A 204 -13.40 -3.47 5.84
N HIS A 205 -12.22 -3.32 5.24
CA HIS A 205 -10.97 -3.96 5.63
C HIS A 205 -10.07 -3.11 6.55
N VAL A 206 -10.54 -2.00 7.13
CA VAL A 206 -9.70 -1.09 7.96
C VAL A 206 -9.01 -1.77 9.15
N HIS A 207 -9.56 -2.90 9.63
CA HIS A 207 -9.02 -3.68 10.74
C HIS A 207 -8.24 -4.93 10.31
N ASP A 208 -8.10 -5.17 9.00
CA ASP A 208 -7.31 -6.26 8.46
C ASP A 208 -5.90 -5.74 8.15
N THR A 209 -4.91 -6.22 8.89
CA THR A 209 -3.52 -5.79 8.77
C THR A 209 -2.93 -6.07 7.39
N ARG A 210 -3.46 -7.05 6.64
CA ARG A 210 -3.01 -7.37 5.28
C ARG A 210 -3.28 -6.21 4.32
N TRP A 211 -4.39 -5.49 4.53
CA TRP A 211 -4.80 -4.38 3.66
C TRP A 211 -4.07 -3.08 3.96
N ARG A 212 -3.25 -3.04 5.03
CA ARG A 212 -2.58 -1.81 5.45
C ARG A 212 -1.80 -1.15 4.33
N GLU A 213 -0.97 -1.91 3.60
CA GLU A 213 -0.18 -1.32 2.51
C GLU A 213 -1.09 -0.89 1.34
N VAL A 214 -2.14 -1.66 1.03
CA VAL A 214 -3.14 -1.30 0.01
C VAL A 214 -3.79 0.06 0.32
N PHE A 215 -4.17 0.33 1.58
CA PHE A 215 -4.68 1.64 1.97
C PHE A 215 -3.67 2.77 1.71
N LEU A 216 -2.39 2.57 2.07
CA LEU A 216 -1.33 3.57 1.88
C LEU A 216 -1.07 3.83 0.39
N LEU A 217 -1.10 2.77 -0.43
CA LEU A 217 -0.95 2.88 -1.88
C LEU A 217 -2.15 3.59 -2.51
N VAL A 218 -3.39 3.25 -2.10
CA VAL A 218 -4.60 3.88 -2.65
C VAL A 218 -4.62 5.39 -2.38
N VAL A 219 -4.37 5.85 -1.14
CA VAL A 219 -4.33 7.30 -0.86
C VAL A 219 -3.20 8.03 -1.59
N GLY A 220 -2.08 7.34 -1.81
CA GLY A 220 -0.97 7.87 -2.60
C GLY A 220 -1.30 8.01 -4.08
N LEU A 221 -2.10 7.08 -4.63
CA LEU A 221 -2.45 7.06 -6.05
C LEU A 221 -3.72 7.87 -6.39
N LEU A 222 -4.60 8.12 -5.42
CA LEU A 222 -5.79 8.96 -5.59
C LEU A 222 -5.41 10.42 -5.85
N GLN A 223 -6.14 11.06 -6.77
CA GLN A 223 -6.00 12.51 -7.02
C GLN A 223 -6.45 13.35 -5.83
N ASN A 224 -7.44 12.87 -5.07
CA ASN A 224 -7.92 13.49 -3.84
C ASN A 224 -8.34 12.37 -2.88
N SER A 225 -7.77 12.37 -1.67
CA SER A 225 -8.02 11.33 -0.66
C SER A 225 -9.11 11.69 0.35
N ASP A 226 -9.73 12.87 0.25
CA ASP A 226 -10.66 13.38 1.26
C ASP A 226 -11.79 12.38 1.57
N TYR A 227 -12.45 11.88 0.53
CA TYR A 227 -13.55 10.92 0.68
C TYR A 227 -13.11 9.63 1.40
N LEU A 228 -11.99 9.03 0.98
CA LEU A 228 -11.47 7.81 1.60
C LEU A 228 -11.06 8.03 3.06
N LEU A 229 -10.38 9.13 3.36
CA LEU A 229 -9.96 9.45 4.74
C LEU A 229 -11.17 9.67 5.66
N THR A 230 -12.22 10.32 5.17
CA THR A 230 -13.50 10.47 5.89
C THR A 230 -14.16 9.12 6.15
N LEU A 231 -14.18 8.21 5.17
CA LEU A 231 -14.70 6.86 5.37
C LEU A 231 -13.88 6.08 6.41
N ILE A 232 -12.54 6.13 6.36
CA ILE A 232 -11.65 5.50 7.35
C ILE A 232 -11.96 6.04 8.75
N LYS A 233 -12.11 7.36 8.89
CA LYS A 233 -12.46 8.02 10.16
C LYS A 233 -13.81 7.56 10.69
N HIS A 234 -14.85 7.55 9.85
CA HIS A 234 -16.18 7.07 10.23
C HIS A 234 -16.13 5.60 10.71
N GLN A 235 -15.48 4.73 9.95
CA GLN A 235 -15.33 3.31 10.30
C GLN A 235 -14.52 3.12 11.59
N THR A 236 -13.50 3.96 11.81
CA THR A 236 -12.70 3.97 13.04
C THR A 236 -13.56 4.35 14.24
N ASN A 237 -14.30 5.45 14.17
CA ASN A 237 -15.18 5.90 15.26
C ASN A 237 -16.27 4.87 15.60
N ALA A 238 -16.81 4.17 14.59
CA ALA A 238 -17.84 3.16 14.77
C ALA A 238 -17.42 1.99 15.69
N VAL A 239 -16.11 1.70 15.82
CA VAL A 239 -15.59 0.63 16.69
C VAL A 239 -15.95 0.84 18.15
N VAL A 240 -15.96 2.09 18.61
CA VAL A 240 -16.13 2.46 20.02
C VAL A 240 -17.45 3.18 20.29
N ALA A 241 -18.22 3.52 19.26
CA ALA A 241 -19.38 4.39 19.35
C ALA A 241 -20.51 3.85 20.27
N ARG A 242 -20.61 2.53 20.44
CA ARG A 242 -21.67 1.88 21.23
C ARG A 242 -21.26 1.50 22.65
N ASP A 243 -19.99 1.70 23.01
CA ASP A 243 -19.46 1.32 24.32
C ASP A 243 -19.32 2.57 25.21
N GLU A 244 -20.23 2.73 26.15
CA GLU A 244 -20.31 3.93 27.00
C GLU A 244 -19.05 4.13 27.85
N GLU A 245 -18.40 3.05 28.31
CA GLU A 245 -17.20 3.14 29.14
C GLU A 245 -15.99 3.58 28.30
N LEU A 246 -15.84 3.03 27.09
CA LEU A 246 -14.82 3.50 26.14
C LEU A 246 -15.07 4.95 25.72
N GLN A 247 -16.33 5.36 25.48
CA GLN A 247 -16.66 6.76 25.18
C GLN A 247 -16.32 7.68 26.36
N ALA A 248 -16.66 7.31 27.58
CA ALA A 248 -16.35 8.08 28.79
C ALA A 248 -14.83 8.25 28.96
N PHE A 249 -14.06 7.17 28.74
CA PHE A 249 -12.60 7.22 28.77
C PHE A 249 -12.02 8.11 27.68
N LEU A 250 -12.48 8.00 26.43
CA LEU A 250 -12.00 8.84 25.34
C LEU A 250 -12.34 10.32 25.56
N ALA A 251 -13.52 10.62 26.09
CA ALA A 251 -13.92 11.98 26.44
C ALA A 251 -13.06 12.56 27.57
N TRP A 252 -12.79 11.77 28.62
CA TRP A 252 -11.86 12.14 29.68
C TRP A 252 -10.44 12.37 29.14
N ASN A 253 -9.93 11.47 28.30
CA ASN A 253 -8.59 11.54 27.71
C ASN A 253 -8.47 12.77 26.81
N ASN A 254 -9.49 13.08 26.01
CA ASN A 254 -9.55 14.29 25.20
C ASN A 254 -9.52 15.56 26.07
N LYS A 255 -10.31 15.61 27.15
CA LYS A 255 -10.28 16.74 28.09
C LYS A 255 -8.89 16.91 28.73
N LYS A 256 -8.28 15.81 29.20
CA LYS A 256 -6.95 15.83 29.83
C LYS A 256 -5.85 16.23 28.86
N SER A 257 -5.93 15.81 27.59
CA SER A 257 -4.97 16.18 26.55
C SER A 257 -4.88 17.68 26.29
N ARG A 258 -5.93 18.43 26.63
CA ARG A 258 -6.03 19.89 26.46
C ARG A 258 -5.59 20.66 27.71
N THR A 259 -5.34 20.00 28.84
CA THR A 259 -5.03 20.66 30.11
C THR A 259 -3.69 20.20 30.68
N GLY A 260 -2.72 21.12 30.72
CA GLY A 260 -1.51 20.94 31.52
C GLY A 260 -0.48 19.96 30.96
N THR A 261 -0.43 19.76 29.64
CA THR A 261 0.64 19.02 28.96
C THR A 261 1.35 19.92 27.96
N CYS A 262 2.64 19.68 27.75
CA CYS A 262 3.46 20.40 26.77
C CYS A 262 3.55 19.68 25.41
N TYR A 263 2.80 18.58 25.26
CA TYR A 263 2.75 17.72 24.08
C TYR A 263 1.49 18.04 23.26
N LYS A 264 1.53 17.72 21.96
CA LYS A 264 0.36 17.80 21.09
C LYS A 264 -0.77 16.93 21.66
N PRO A 265 -2.02 17.41 21.64
CA PRO A 265 -3.15 16.68 22.20
C PRO A 265 -3.33 15.26 21.63
N ALA A 266 -3.12 15.06 20.32
CA ALA A 266 -3.21 13.74 19.69
C ALA A 266 -2.15 12.76 20.22
N ALA A 267 -0.91 13.22 20.39
CA ALA A 267 0.19 12.41 20.93
C ALA A 267 -0.08 11.98 22.36
N PHE A 268 -0.57 12.90 23.20
CA PHE A 268 -1.00 12.58 24.56
C PHE A 268 -2.11 11.52 24.57
N ARG A 269 -3.16 11.71 23.76
CA ARG A 269 -4.26 10.75 23.69
C ARG A 269 -3.78 9.35 23.26
N ALA A 270 -2.90 9.28 22.26
CA ALA A 270 -2.29 8.05 21.79
C ALA A 270 -1.46 7.36 22.88
N MET A 271 -0.66 8.14 23.61
CA MET A 271 0.15 7.59 24.70
C MET A 271 -0.72 6.99 25.81
N THR A 272 -1.74 7.72 26.26
CA THR A 272 -2.69 7.25 27.28
C THR A 272 -3.37 5.93 26.86
N VAL A 273 -3.79 5.82 25.60
CA VAL A 273 -4.40 4.57 25.08
C VAL A 273 -3.38 3.43 25.05
N ALA A 274 -2.14 3.69 24.62
CA ALA A 274 -1.09 2.69 24.57
C ALA A 274 -0.78 2.10 25.96
N LEU A 275 -0.71 2.97 26.99
CA LEU A 275 -0.48 2.56 28.38
C LEU A 275 -1.62 1.69 28.94
N VAL A 276 -2.88 2.08 28.68
CA VAL A 276 -4.05 1.30 29.11
C VAL A 276 -4.08 -0.10 28.48
N LEU A 277 -3.62 -0.19 27.23
CA LEU A 277 -3.56 -1.44 26.47
C LEU A 277 -2.30 -2.26 26.75
N ASP A 278 -1.31 -1.69 27.43
CA ASP A 278 0.03 -2.28 27.62
C ASP A 278 0.69 -2.66 26.27
N ILE A 279 0.70 -1.70 25.35
CA ILE A 279 1.30 -1.84 24.01
C ILE A 279 2.37 -0.78 23.75
N ASP A 280 3.15 -0.99 22.69
CA ASP A 280 4.15 -0.05 22.23
C ASP A 280 3.55 1.33 21.86
N ALA A 281 4.27 2.40 22.18
CA ALA A 281 3.84 3.78 22.03
C ALA A 281 4.36 4.48 20.76
N ASP A 282 4.95 3.77 19.79
CA ASP A 282 5.50 4.28 18.54
C ASP A 282 4.58 5.30 17.85
N PHE A 283 3.27 5.03 17.82
CA PHE A 283 2.32 5.95 17.19
C PHE A 283 2.21 7.28 17.96
N ALA A 284 2.23 7.24 19.29
CA ALA A 284 2.26 8.45 20.11
C ALA A 284 3.55 9.25 19.90
N LEU A 285 4.70 8.56 19.82
CA LEU A 285 6.01 9.19 19.63
C LEU A 285 6.11 9.86 18.26
N ASN A 286 5.57 9.24 17.20
CA ASN A 286 5.53 9.83 15.86
C ASN A 286 4.61 11.05 15.73
N LEU A 287 3.71 11.28 16.69
CA LEU A 287 2.82 12.44 16.68
C LEU A 287 3.53 13.70 17.22
N ASP A 288 4.53 13.56 18.09
CA ASP A 288 5.19 14.68 18.77
C ASP A 288 6.66 14.38 19.12
N ASP A 289 7.58 15.11 18.46
CA ASP A 289 9.03 14.95 18.65
C ASP A 289 9.49 15.25 20.08
N ARG A 290 8.83 16.17 20.79
CA ARG A 290 9.16 16.49 22.18
C ARG A 290 8.76 15.35 23.09
N LEU A 291 7.61 14.72 22.87
CA LEU A 291 7.20 13.52 23.59
C LEU A 291 8.23 12.40 23.38
N ALA A 292 8.67 12.19 22.13
CA ALA A 292 9.69 11.20 21.79
C ALA A 292 11.02 11.46 22.53
N TYR A 293 11.49 12.71 22.53
CA TYR A 293 12.72 13.11 23.22
C TYR A 293 12.63 12.93 24.75
N ASP A 294 11.55 13.40 25.36
CA ASP A 294 11.37 13.37 26.82
C ASP A 294 11.31 11.94 27.35
N LEU A 295 10.64 11.01 26.65
CA LEU A 295 10.55 9.59 27.04
C LEU A 295 11.86 8.82 26.86
N GLY A 296 12.63 9.14 25.81
CA GLY A 296 13.98 8.60 25.66
C GLY A 296 14.90 9.01 26.81
N SER A 297 14.69 10.21 27.36
CA SER A 297 15.45 10.76 28.48
C SER A 297 14.93 10.31 29.85
N SER A 298 13.62 10.09 29.99
CA SER A 298 12.98 9.66 31.22
C SER A 298 11.78 8.75 30.95
N PRO A 299 12.00 7.42 30.88
CA PRO A 299 10.92 6.47 30.61
C PRO A 299 9.78 6.51 31.66
N ALA A 300 10.06 6.99 32.88
CA ALA A 300 9.12 7.01 33.99
C ALA A 300 8.01 8.08 33.89
N LEU A 301 8.08 9.02 32.92
CA LEU A 301 7.22 10.21 32.84
C LEU A 301 5.72 9.92 32.86
N PHE A 302 5.29 8.79 32.30
CA PHE A 302 3.87 8.43 32.19
C PHE A 302 3.41 7.33 33.16
N TYR A 303 4.32 6.68 33.89
CA TYR A 303 3.99 5.61 34.83
C TYR A 303 3.25 6.12 36.08
N ASN A 304 3.29 7.43 36.35
CA ASN A 304 2.67 8.06 37.52
C ASN A 304 1.25 8.59 37.28
N TYR A 305 0.62 8.27 36.15
CA TYR A 305 -0.78 8.65 35.89
C TYR A 305 -1.74 7.77 36.71
N THR A 306 -1.88 8.08 37.99
CA THR A 306 -2.81 7.41 38.93
C THR A 306 -4.25 7.41 38.43
N ASP A 307 -4.65 8.43 37.67
CA ASP A 307 -5.99 8.55 37.08
C ASP A 307 -6.34 7.36 36.15
N LEU A 308 -5.34 6.69 35.55
CA LEU A 308 -5.55 5.54 34.67
C LEU A 308 -5.95 4.27 35.43
N GLN A 309 -5.62 4.18 36.72
CA GLN A 309 -6.01 3.03 37.55
C GLN A 309 -7.53 2.93 37.74
N ASN A 310 -8.26 4.02 37.47
CA ASN A 310 -9.71 4.06 37.53
C ASN A 310 -10.41 3.37 36.35
N TYR A 311 -9.69 3.08 35.25
CA TYR A 311 -10.26 2.46 34.05
C TYR A 311 -9.87 0.98 33.96
N GLN A 312 -10.76 0.09 34.39
CA GLN A 312 -10.57 -1.36 34.33
C GLN A 312 -11.40 -1.99 33.21
N PHE A 313 -10.88 -1.91 31.98
CA PHE A 313 -11.54 -2.48 30.82
C PHE A 313 -11.55 -4.01 30.80
N SER A 314 -12.70 -4.56 30.42
CA SER A 314 -12.82 -5.96 30.05
C SER A 314 -11.91 -6.33 28.88
N LYS A 315 -11.67 -7.64 28.68
CA LYS A 315 -10.89 -8.13 27.53
C LYS A 315 -11.49 -7.68 26.19
N GLN A 316 -12.82 -7.66 26.07
CA GLN A 316 -13.52 -7.24 24.86
C GLN A 316 -13.33 -5.73 24.60
N GLN A 317 -13.45 -4.90 25.64
CA GLN A 317 -13.19 -3.46 25.54
C GLN A 317 -11.74 -3.16 25.17
N LYS A 318 -10.76 -3.86 25.77
CA LYS A 318 -9.35 -3.72 25.37
C LYS A 318 -9.14 -4.09 23.90
N GLN A 319 -9.80 -5.14 23.41
CA GLN A 319 -9.71 -5.53 22.00
C GLN A 319 -10.35 -4.49 21.06
N ALA A 320 -11.50 -3.93 21.43
CA ALA A 320 -12.15 -2.85 20.68
C ALA A 320 -11.30 -1.57 20.68
N LEU A 321 -10.77 -1.18 21.84
CA LEU A 321 -9.89 -0.02 21.98
C LEU A 321 -8.58 -0.20 21.21
N LYS A 322 -8.01 -1.41 21.17
CA LYS A 322 -6.85 -1.73 20.32
C LYS A 322 -7.19 -1.57 18.83
N ARG A 323 -8.32 -2.09 18.37
CA ARG A 323 -8.76 -1.93 16.97
C ARG A 323 -8.98 -0.47 16.60
N TYR A 324 -9.53 0.32 17.53
CA TYR A 324 -9.69 1.77 17.38
C TYR A 324 -8.34 2.49 17.30
N TYR A 325 -7.38 2.11 18.16
CA TYR A 325 -6.01 2.64 18.14
C TYR A 325 -5.29 2.34 16.83
N ASP A 326 -5.31 1.06 16.39
CA ASP A 326 -4.67 0.63 15.15
C ASP A 326 -5.26 1.33 13.92
N ALA A 327 -6.59 1.54 13.90
CA ALA A 327 -7.27 2.24 12.80
C ALA A 327 -6.97 3.75 12.80
N ASN A 328 -6.84 4.41 13.95
CA ASN A 328 -6.33 5.79 14.03
C ASN A 328 -4.87 5.89 13.54
N LYS A 329 -4.03 4.89 13.87
CA LYS A 329 -2.66 4.81 13.35
C LYS A 329 -2.65 4.66 11.83
N LEU A 330 -3.53 3.83 11.27
CA LEU A 330 -3.70 3.71 9.81
C LEU A 330 -4.12 5.04 9.19
N LEU A 331 -5.16 5.69 9.72
CA LEU A 331 -5.64 6.99 9.26
C LEU A 331 -4.54 8.05 9.21
N TRP A 332 -3.74 8.15 10.28
CA TRP A 332 -2.57 9.04 10.33
C TRP A 332 -1.55 8.72 9.24
N ASN A 333 -1.17 7.44 9.09
CA ASN A 333 -0.22 7.05 8.04
C ASN A 333 -0.77 7.38 6.64
N CYS A 334 -2.06 7.15 6.41
CA CYS A 334 -2.72 7.51 5.16
C CYS A 334 -2.68 9.02 4.91
N LEU A 335 -2.93 9.85 5.92
CA LEU A 335 -2.86 11.31 5.82
C LEU A 335 -1.46 11.80 5.39
N HIS A 336 -0.40 11.12 5.83
CA HIS A 336 0.97 11.43 5.46
C HIS A 336 1.42 10.88 4.10
N GLN A 337 0.81 9.78 3.63
CA GLN A 337 1.13 9.18 2.34
C GLN A 337 0.25 9.70 1.18
N ALA A 338 -0.88 10.33 1.52
CA ALA A 338 -1.81 10.88 0.54
C ALA A 338 -1.15 11.93 -0.36
N HIS A 339 -1.40 11.83 -1.66
CA HIS A 339 -0.90 12.82 -2.63
C HIS A 339 -1.55 14.19 -2.43
N TYR A 340 -2.86 14.21 -2.19
CA TYR A 340 -3.62 15.43 -1.90
C TYR A 340 -4.68 15.16 -0.84
N VAL A 341 -4.79 16.08 0.11
CA VAL A 341 -5.85 16.18 1.12
C VAL A 341 -6.15 17.65 1.32
N SER A 342 -7.42 18.04 1.36
CA SER A 342 -7.78 19.44 1.65
C SER A 342 -7.24 19.86 3.02
N ARG A 343 -6.81 21.13 3.12
CA ARG A 343 -6.24 21.66 4.36
C ARG A 343 -7.22 21.60 5.54
N THR A 344 -8.48 21.90 5.27
CA THR A 344 -9.56 21.85 6.26
C THR A 344 -9.72 20.44 6.82
N LEU A 345 -9.84 19.43 5.95
CA LEU A 345 -9.96 18.04 6.39
C LEU A 345 -8.70 17.56 7.11
N ARG A 346 -7.50 17.92 6.63
CA ARG A 346 -6.25 17.58 7.30
C ARG A 346 -6.24 18.12 8.74
N GLU A 347 -6.48 19.42 8.92
CA GLU A 347 -6.51 20.04 10.25
C GLU A 347 -7.60 19.42 11.15
N GLU A 348 -8.74 19.07 10.60
CA GLU A 348 -9.83 18.37 11.31
C GLU A 348 -9.38 16.98 11.78
N LEU A 349 -8.91 16.12 10.88
CA LEU A 349 -8.50 14.75 11.19
C LEU A 349 -7.36 14.72 12.21
N GLU A 350 -6.36 15.59 12.07
CA GLU A 350 -5.25 15.68 13.04
C GLU A 350 -5.74 16.08 14.44
N LYS A 351 -6.74 16.98 14.53
CA LYS A 351 -7.35 17.39 15.81
C LYS A 351 -8.23 16.29 16.40
N THR A 352 -8.94 15.51 15.58
CA THR A 352 -9.93 14.50 16.00
C THR A 352 -9.37 13.08 16.11
N LEU A 353 -8.08 12.87 15.89
CA LEU A 353 -7.42 11.59 16.18
C LEU A 353 -7.66 11.16 17.63
N LEU A 354 -8.16 9.94 17.83
CA LEU A 354 -8.41 9.36 19.16
C LEU A 354 -9.38 10.20 20.04
N VAL A 355 -10.29 10.95 19.43
CA VAL A 355 -11.37 11.68 20.12
C VAL A 355 -12.64 10.82 20.13
N HIS A 356 -13.45 10.97 21.19
CA HIS A 356 -14.71 10.25 21.35
C HIS A 356 -15.69 10.56 20.19
N ALA A 357 -16.55 9.60 19.86
CA ALA A 357 -17.28 9.58 18.58
C ALA A 357 -18.45 10.56 18.50
N THR A 358 -18.92 11.13 19.62
CA THR A 358 -20.12 11.97 19.66
C THR A 358 -19.89 13.46 19.38
N ASP A 359 -18.64 13.92 19.22
CA ASP A 359 -18.35 15.33 18.89
C ASP A 359 -18.49 15.65 17.38
N GLU A 360 -18.83 14.68 16.52
CA GLU A 360 -18.84 14.85 15.05
C GLU A 360 -20.26 14.87 14.42
N ILE A 361 -21.32 15.17 15.19
CA ILE A 361 -22.66 15.40 14.62
C ILE A 361 -23.25 16.72 15.13
N SER A 362 -22.68 17.84 14.70
CA SER A 362 -23.43 19.09 14.55
C SER A 362 -22.67 20.01 13.61
N GLU A 363 -23.34 20.45 12.53
CA GLU A 363 -22.92 21.46 11.55
C GLU A 363 -21.98 20.96 10.42
N ASP A 364 -22.54 20.30 9.39
CA ASP A 364 -22.38 20.78 7.99
C ASP A 364 -23.03 19.94 6.87
N LEU A 365 -23.76 18.85 7.14
CA LEU A 365 -24.49 18.12 6.08
C LEU A 365 -25.90 18.63 5.76
N SER A 366 -26.23 19.89 6.12
CA SER A 366 -27.52 20.51 5.79
C SER A 366 -27.44 21.68 4.80
N THR A 367 -26.36 21.84 4.05
CA THR A 367 -26.29 22.83 2.96
C THR A 367 -25.21 22.47 1.94
N VAL A 368 -25.60 21.82 0.85
CA VAL A 368 -25.36 22.15 -0.58
C VAL A 368 -25.88 21.01 -1.44
#